data_AF-A0A126RL49-F1
#
_entry.id   AF-A0A126RL49-F1
#
_cell.length_a   1.000
_cell.length_b   1.000
_cell.length_c   1.000
_cell.angle_alpha   90.00
_cell.angle_beta   90.00
_cell.angle_gamma   90.00
#
_symmetry.space_group_name_H-M   'P 1'
#
loop_
_entity.id
_entity.type
_entity.pdbx_description
1 polymer ?
#
loop_
_entity_poly.entity_id
_entity_poly.type
_entity_poly.pdbx_seq_one_letter_code
_entity_poly.pdbx_strand_id
1 'polypeptide(L)'
;MCVLALAWRVHANWPFIVAGNRDEFHGRPARRLQRWDQPDHVLAGKDRQSGGTWLGVSEEGRFAVVTNLRGFGPSETGRPSRGVLLRDLLAGEGRYAEPSDTDLMDFNPFNLILIRPAHAEFWSNKPNPARRRLPSGVYGLSNGALDESWPKSVSCAFASPIETATISVPWPFSFRRIASSTAISSKGFMDIFTLARSTPVPSGFTRGLTL
;
A
#
# COMPACT_ATOMS: atom_id res chain seq x y z
N MET A 1 6.62 -9.66 -11.99
CA MET A 1 5.19 -9.75 -11.62
C MET A 1 5.01 -9.32 -10.17
N CYS A 2 4.30 -8.21 -9.97
CA CYS A 2 3.97 -7.74 -8.63
C CYS A 2 2.82 -8.59 -8.06
N VAL A 3 2.86 -8.87 -6.76
CA VAL A 3 1.79 -9.57 -6.05
C VAL A 3 1.58 -8.91 -4.68
N LEU A 4 0.33 -8.87 -4.23
CA LEU A 4 -0.08 -8.27 -2.98
C LEU A 4 -1.17 -9.12 -2.33
N ALA A 5 -1.08 -9.29 -1.02
CA ALA A 5 -2.14 -9.78 -0.16
C ALA A 5 -2.60 -8.64 0.76
N LEU A 6 -3.91 -8.48 0.90
CA LEU A 6 -4.53 -7.41 1.67
C LEU A 6 -5.65 -7.96 2.52
N ALA A 7 -5.64 -7.65 3.82
CA ALA A 7 -6.69 -8.00 4.75
C ALA A 7 -7.35 -6.71 5.26
N TRP A 8 -8.64 -6.54 5.00
CA TRP A 8 -9.41 -5.35 5.36
C TRP A 8 -10.54 -5.69 6.32
N ARG A 9 -10.46 -5.15 7.55
CA ARG A 9 -11.44 -5.27 8.62
C ARG A 9 -11.86 -6.71 8.95
N VAL A 10 -10.92 -7.65 8.81
CA VAL A 10 -11.11 -9.07 9.15
C VAL A 10 -10.62 -9.43 10.55
N HIS A 11 -9.81 -8.58 11.18
CA HIS A 11 -9.28 -8.79 12.52
C HIS A 11 -9.60 -7.61 13.44
N ALA A 12 -9.99 -7.88 14.70
CA ALA A 12 -10.42 -6.86 15.66
C ALA A 12 -9.32 -5.83 15.98
N ASN A 13 -8.08 -6.31 16.16
CA ASN A 13 -6.93 -5.46 16.52
C ASN A 13 -6.11 -4.93 15.32
N TRP A 14 -6.24 -5.58 14.16
CA TRP A 14 -5.47 -5.29 12.95
C TRP A 14 -6.46 -5.05 11.81
N PRO A 15 -7.15 -3.88 11.80
CA PRO A 15 -8.20 -3.59 10.85
C PRO A 15 -7.69 -3.50 9.41
N PHE A 16 -6.37 -3.43 9.22
CA PHE A 16 -5.72 -3.42 7.93
C PHE A 16 -4.35 -4.09 8.03
N ILE A 17 -4.10 -5.06 7.16
CA ILE A 17 -2.78 -5.69 6.95
C ILE A 17 -2.55 -5.75 5.45
N VAL A 18 -1.34 -5.40 5.02
CA VAL A 18 -0.92 -5.56 3.64
C VAL A 18 0.50 -6.11 3.59
N ALA A 19 0.73 -7.02 2.66
CA ALA A 19 2.04 -7.51 2.29
C ALA A 19 2.11 -7.61 0.77
N GLY A 20 3.22 -7.18 0.18
CA GLY A 20 3.38 -7.24 -1.27
C GLY A 20 4.83 -7.36 -1.68
N ASN A 21 5.02 -7.93 -2.87
CA ASN A 21 6.28 -7.95 -3.58
C ASN A 21 6.17 -7.10 -4.84
N ARG A 22 7.06 -6.11 -4.96
CA ARG A 22 7.23 -5.35 -6.20
C ARG A 22 8.31 -6.01 -7.05
N ASP A 23 7.92 -6.53 -8.20
CA ASP A 23 8.84 -7.09 -9.17
C ASP A 23 8.87 -6.22 -10.43
N GLU A 24 10.02 -5.60 -10.65
CA GLU A 24 10.28 -4.56 -11.65
C GLU A 24 11.68 -4.78 -12.26
N PHE A 25 11.93 -4.18 -13.43
CA PHE A 25 13.24 -4.24 -14.08
C PHE A 25 14.39 -3.83 -13.14
N HIS A 26 15.45 -4.65 -13.09
CA HIS A 26 16.62 -4.42 -12.24
C HIS A 26 17.29 -3.06 -12.45
N GLY A 27 17.19 -2.50 -13.65
CA GLY A 27 17.75 -1.18 -13.99
C GLY A 27 16.91 0.01 -13.54
N ARG A 28 15.69 -0.18 -13.03
CA ARG A 28 14.80 0.93 -12.65
C ARG A 28 15.10 1.41 -11.23
N PRO A 29 15.70 2.60 -11.06
CA PRO A 29 16.13 3.07 -9.75
C PRO A 29 14.94 3.44 -8.85
N ALA A 30 15.00 3.04 -7.59
CA ALA A 30 13.99 3.37 -6.59
C ALA A 30 14.63 3.72 -5.23
N ARG A 31 13.96 4.57 -4.45
CA ARG A 31 14.24 4.77 -3.01
C ARG A 31 13.39 3.80 -2.20
N ARG A 32 13.97 3.26 -1.13
CA ARG A 32 13.29 2.43 -0.12
C ARG A 32 12.13 3.19 0.53
N LEU A 33 11.27 2.47 1.24
CA LEU A 33 10.23 3.07 2.07
C LEU A 33 10.84 4.05 3.07
N GLN A 34 10.37 5.29 3.02
CA GLN A 34 10.76 6.34 3.94
C GLN A 34 9.67 7.42 3.96
N ARG A 35 9.73 8.30 4.95
CA ARG A 35 9.01 9.58 4.89
C ARG A 35 9.57 10.41 3.75
N TRP A 36 8.68 11.00 2.98
CA TRP A 36 9.05 11.90 1.89
C TRP A 36 9.42 13.27 2.45
N ASP A 37 10.24 14.01 1.72
CA ASP A 37 10.61 15.37 2.14
C ASP A 37 9.45 16.34 1.89
N GLN A 38 8.71 16.13 0.78
CA GLN A 38 7.48 16.83 0.44
C GLN A 38 6.57 15.91 -0.40
N PRO A 39 5.27 15.78 -0.05
CA PRO A 39 4.72 16.11 1.27
C PRO A 39 5.28 15.21 2.38
N ASP A 40 5.47 15.75 3.59
CA ASP A 40 6.11 15.06 4.71
C ASP A 40 5.19 14.10 5.48
N HIS A 41 3.89 14.14 5.22
CA HIS A 41 2.92 13.16 5.73
C HIS A 41 2.87 11.86 4.91
N VAL A 42 3.62 11.73 3.82
CA VAL A 42 3.63 10.53 2.98
C VAL A 42 4.79 9.60 3.34
N LEU A 43 4.46 8.34 3.60
CA LEU A 43 5.39 7.23 3.84
C LEU A 43 5.28 6.25 2.66
N ALA A 44 6.24 6.29 1.74
CA ALA A 44 6.23 5.45 0.55
C ALA A 44 7.63 5.24 -0.03
N GLY A 45 7.82 4.16 -0.79
CA GLY A 45 8.97 4.07 -1.70
C GLY A 45 8.85 5.12 -2.82
N LYS A 46 9.96 5.54 -3.44
CA LYS A 46 9.94 6.54 -4.52
C LYS A 46 10.61 6.01 -5.77
N ASP A 47 9.88 5.94 -6.87
CA ASP A 47 10.45 5.67 -8.19
C ASP A 47 11.28 6.87 -8.63
N ARG A 48 12.59 6.68 -8.81
CA ARG A 48 13.50 7.78 -9.19
C ARG A 48 13.41 8.11 -10.68
N GLN A 49 12.84 7.23 -11.50
CA GLN A 49 12.69 7.47 -12.93
C GLN A 49 11.42 8.28 -13.22
N SER A 50 10.28 7.89 -12.64
CA SER A 50 9.00 8.57 -12.90
C SER A 50 8.54 9.51 -11.78
N GLY A 51 9.25 9.57 -10.65
CA GLY A 51 8.94 10.46 -9.53
C GLY A 51 7.71 10.08 -8.68
N GLY A 52 7.07 8.95 -8.99
CA GLY A 52 5.87 8.44 -8.30
C GLY A 52 6.16 7.35 -7.27
N THR A 53 5.12 6.63 -6.85
CA THR A 53 5.23 5.45 -5.97
C THR A 53 4.36 4.28 -6.44
N TRP A 54 4.59 3.08 -5.90
CA TRP A 54 3.79 1.88 -6.19
C TRP A 54 2.91 1.45 -5.02
N LEU A 55 3.28 1.86 -3.81
CA LEU A 55 2.59 1.54 -2.57
C LEU A 55 3.01 2.56 -1.52
N GLY A 56 2.04 3.04 -0.74
CA GLY A 56 2.33 3.94 0.37
C GLY A 56 1.16 4.18 1.28
N VAL A 57 1.45 4.87 2.38
CA VAL A 57 0.46 5.42 3.29
C VAL A 57 0.69 6.91 3.47
N SER A 58 -0.38 7.59 3.83
CA SER A 58 -0.39 8.98 4.25
C SER A 58 -0.82 9.04 5.71
N GLU A 59 -0.19 9.93 6.46
CA GLU A 59 -0.56 10.19 7.84
C GLU A 59 -1.96 10.82 7.98
N GLU A 60 -2.56 11.25 6.88
CA GLU A 60 -3.96 11.67 6.79
C GLU A 60 -4.93 10.48 6.64
N GLY A 61 -4.43 9.24 6.77
CA GLY A 61 -5.26 8.04 6.80
C GLY A 61 -5.58 7.45 5.43
N ARG A 62 -4.79 7.79 4.40
CA ARG A 62 -4.90 7.21 3.07
C ARG A 62 -3.88 6.09 2.89
N PHE A 63 -4.27 4.99 2.28
CA PHE A 63 -3.38 3.95 1.77
C PHE A 63 -3.68 3.75 0.30
N ALA A 64 -2.64 3.58 -0.52
CA ALA A 64 -2.81 3.30 -1.94
C ALA A 64 -1.75 2.32 -2.43
N VAL A 65 -2.16 1.43 -3.34
CA VAL A 65 -1.28 0.51 -4.05
C VAL A 65 -1.73 0.36 -5.50
N VAL A 66 -0.79 0.19 -6.42
CA VAL A 66 -1.06 -0.04 -7.85
C VAL A 66 -0.27 -1.20 -8.40
N THR A 67 -0.92 -1.96 -9.27
CA THR A 67 -0.28 -2.98 -10.10
C THR A 67 -0.57 -2.70 -11.57
N ASN A 68 0.34 -3.14 -12.45
CA ASN A 68 0.09 -3.07 -13.89
C ASN A 68 -0.94 -4.14 -14.27
N LEU A 69 -1.95 -3.79 -15.07
CA LEU A 69 -2.93 -4.74 -15.58
C LEU A 69 -2.48 -5.26 -16.96
N ARG A 70 -2.39 -6.58 -17.12
CA ARG A 70 -2.03 -7.24 -18.39
C ARG A 70 -3.30 -7.58 -19.18
N GLY A 71 -3.12 -7.97 -20.45
CA GLY A 71 -4.23 -8.43 -21.31
C GLY A 71 -4.88 -7.34 -22.17
N PHE A 72 -4.41 -6.09 -22.10
CA PHE A 72 -4.94 -4.95 -22.85
C PHE A 72 -3.94 -4.35 -23.84
N GLY A 73 -3.13 -5.22 -24.47
CA GLY A 73 -2.10 -4.83 -25.43
C GLY A 73 -0.78 -4.35 -24.79
N PRO A 74 0.18 -3.91 -25.62
CA PRO A 74 1.44 -3.35 -25.13
C PRO A 74 1.20 -2.01 -24.42
N SER A 75 2.07 -1.67 -23.47
CA SER A 75 2.02 -0.35 -22.84
C SER A 75 2.35 0.74 -23.87
N GLU A 76 1.53 1.78 -23.91
CA GLU A 76 1.74 2.94 -24.77
C GLU A 76 2.81 3.86 -24.18
N THR A 77 3.74 4.29 -25.04
CA THR A 77 4.78 5.28 -24.71
C THR A 77 4.16 6.67 -24.62
N GLY A 78 4.62 7.49 -23.67
CA GLY A 78 4.16 8.89 -23.51
C GLY A 78 3.00 9.06 -22.53
N ARG A 79 2.34 7.98 -22.10
CA ARG A 79 1.35 8.05 -21.01
C ARG A 79 2.01 8.31 -19.65
N PRO A 80 1.35 9.06 -18.75
CA PRO A 80 1.83 9.26 -17.39
C PRO A 80 2.09 7.94 -16.65
N SER A 81 3.06 7.96 -15.72
CA SER A 81 3.30 6.82 -14.84
C SER A 81 2.15 6.70 -13.84
N ARG A 82 1.61 5.50 -13.68
CA ARG A 82 0.61 5.18 -12.63
C ARG A 82 1.09 5.51 -11.21
N GLY A 83 2.41 5.59 -10.99
CA GLY A 83 2.93 6.00 -9.70
C GLY A 83 2.72 7.48 -9.37
N VAL A 84 2.48 8.31 -10.39
CA VAL A 84 2.08 9.73 -10.22
C VAL A 84 0.65 9.81 -9.69
N LEU A 85 -0.27 8.99 -10.22
CA LEU A 85 -1.61 8.85 -9.69
C LEU A 85 -1.57 8.49 -8.19
N LEU A 86 -0.77 7.51 -7.80
CA LEU A 86 -0.62 7.12 -6.40
C LEU A 86 -0.05 8.21 -5.52
N ARG A 87 0.96 8.93 -6.02
CA ARG A 87 1.53 10.06 -5.32
C ARG A 87 0.46 11.09 -5.00
N ASP A 88 -0.29 11.53 -5.99
CA ASP A 88 -1.29 12.59 -5.84
C ASP A 88 -2.44 12.13 -4.91
N LEU A 89 -2.88 10.88 -5.03
CA LEU A 89 -3.87 10.27 -4.11
C LEU A 89 -3.37 10.22 -2.66
N LEU A 90 -2.10 9.85 -2.42
CA LEU A 90 -1.53 9.80 -1.08
C LEU A 90 -1.32 11.21 -0.51
N ALA A 91 -0.79 12.12 -1.33
CA ALA A 91 -0.58 13.51 -0.98
C ALA A 91 -1.91 14.20 -0.63
N GLY A 92 -2.99 13.87 -1.35
CA GLY A 92 -4.26 14.59 -1.26
C GLY A 92 -4.26 15.90 -2.06
N GLU A 93 -3.25 16.09 -2.90
CA GLU A 93 -3.03 17.28 -3.73
C GLU A 93 -2.42 16.90 -5.08
N GLY A 94 -2.49 17.80 -6.04
CA GLY A 94 -2.04 17.57 -7.41
C GLY A 94 -3.19 17.24 -8.36
N ARG A 95 -2.83 16.96 -9.63
CA ARG A 95 -3.80 16.78 -10.72
C ARG A 95 -4.71 15.58 -10.47
N TYR A 96 -4.17 14.51 -9.88
CA TYR A 96 -4.86 13.24 -9.73
C TYR A 96 -5.22 12.92 -8.26
N ALA A 97 -5.37 13.94 -7.41
CA ALA A 97 -5.76 13.77 -6.01
C ALA A 97 -7.21 13.31 -5.84
N GLU A 98 -8.09 13.79 -6.72
CA GLU A 98 -9.50 13.38 -6.83
C GLU A 98 -9.84 13.18 -8.31
N PRO A 99 -9.29 12.13 -8.94
CA PRO A 99 -9.39 11.95 -10.39
C PRO A 99 -10.82 11.60 -10.81
N SER A 100 -11.26 12.10 -11.95
CA SER A 100 -12.46 11.64 -12.65
C SER A 100 -12.18 10.32 -13.40
N ASP A 101 -13.22 9.66 -13.89
CA ASP A 101 -13.04 8.44 -14.70
C ASP A 101 -12.32 8.72 -16.03
N THR A 102 -12.45 9.94 -16.56
CA THR A 102 -11.68 10.40 -17.72
C THR A 102 -10.19 10.50 -17.39
N ASP A 103 -9.83 10.99 -16.21
CA ASP A 103 -8.42 11.08 -15.79
C ASP A 103 -7.77 9.70 -15.65
N LEU A 104 -8.52 8.67 -15.25
CA LEU A 104 -8.00 7.30 -15.16
C LEU A 104 -7.59 6.74 -16.54
N MET A 105 -8.17 7.28 -17.62
CA MET A 105 -7.86 6.88 -18.99
C MET A 105 -6.55 7.47 -19.51
N ASP A 106 -5.96 8.47 -18.83
CA ASP A 106 -4.63 9.01 -19.15
C ASP A 106 -3.54 7.93 -19.01
N PHE A 107 -3.75 6.97 -18.10
CA PHE A 107 -2.73 6.01 -17.71
C PHE A 107 -2.76 4.73 -18.56
N ASN A 108 -1.61 4.05 -18.61
CA ASN A 108 -1.57 2.66 -19.05
C ASN A 108 -2.41 1.76 -18.13
N PRO A 109 -2.90 0.59 -18.59
CA PRO A 109 -3.77 -0.28 -17.81
C PRO A 109 -3.23 -0.60 -16.41
N PHE A 110 -4.11 -0.51 -15.40
CA PHE A 110 -3.74 -0.72 -14.00
C PHE A 110 -4.89 -1.29 -13.16
N ASN A 111 -4.51 -1.89 -12.04
CA ASN A 111 -5.39 -2.10 -10.91
C ASN A 111 -4.88 -1.26 -9.73
N LEU A 112 -5.79 -0.69 -8.95
CA LEU A 112 -5.47 0.16 -7.82
C LEU A 112 -6.38 -0.20 -6.65
N ILE A 113 -5.83 -0.22 -5.44
CA ILE A 113 -6.63 -0.24 -4.21
C ILE A 113 -6.36 1.06 -3.46
N LEU A 114 -7.43 1.79 -3.14
CA LEU A 114 -7.42 2.98 -2.32
C LEU A 114 -8.18 2.68 -1.03
N ILE A 115 -7.58 2.99 0.12
CA ILE A 115 -8.23 2.91 1.41
C ILE A 115 -8.20 4.28 2.06
N ARG A 116 -9.37 4.71 2.51
CA ARG A 116 -9.56 5.89 3.36
C ARG A 116 -10.21 5.43 4.67
N PRO A 117 -10.26 6.27 5.74
CA PRO A 117 -10.78 5.84 7.03
C PRO A 117 -12.20 5.25 6.99
N ALA A 118 -13.04 5.68 6.04
CA ALA A 118 -14.43 5.24 5.92
C ALA A 118 -14.64 3.98 5.06
N HIS A 119 -13.80 3.73 4.05
CA HIS A 119 -14.02 2.67 3.07
C HIS A 119 -12.74 2.30 2.30
N ALA A 120 -12.77 1.09 1.74
CA ALA A 120 -11.80 0.59 0.78
C ALA A 120 -12.45 0.51 -0.60
N GLU A 121 -11.69 0.81 -1.64
CA GLU A 121 -12.13 0.78 -3.03
C GLU A 121 -11.07 0.12 -3.92
N PHE A 122 -11.56 -0.60 -4.92
CA PHE A 122 -10.77 -1.12 -6.03
C PHE A 122 -11.09 -0.30 -7.28
N TRP A 123 -10.05 0.19 -7.95
CA TRP A 123 -10.17 0.94 -9.19
C TRP A 123 -9.41 0.23 -10.32
N SER A 124 -9.97 0.27 -11.53
CA SER A 124 -9.31 -0.13 -12.77
C SER A 124 -9.75 0.82 -13.88
N ASN A 125 -8.88 1.04 -14.87
CA ASN A 125 -9.23 1.79 -16.09
C ASN A 125 -9.55 0.90 -17.30
N LYS A 126 -9.48 -0.43 -17.15
CA LYS A 126 -9.81 -1.39 -18.21
C LYS A 126 -10.68 -2.56 -17.71
N PRO A 127 -11.58 -3.11 -18.57
CA PRO A 127 -11.85 -2.71 -19.96
C PRO A 127 -12.49 -1.32 -20.10
N ASN A 128 -13.24 -0.89 -19.07
CA ASN A 128 -13.73 0.47 -18.86
C ASN A 128 -13.30 0.94 -17.46
N PRO A 129 -13.25 2.26 -17.19
CA PRO A 129 -13.13 2.78 -15.84
C PRO A 129 -14.17 2.17 -14.91
N ALA A 130 -13.69 1.63 -13.79
CA ALA A 130 -14.53 1.03 -12.78
C ALA A 130 -13.98 1.35 -11.39
N ARG A 131 -14.87 1.74 -10.48
CA ARG A 131 -14.60 1.86 -9.05
C ARG A 131 -15.58 0.99 -8.31
N ARG A 132 -15.05 0.11 -7.47
CA ARG A 132 -15.86 -0.84 -6.69
C ARG A 132 -15.49 -0.74 -5.23
N ARG A 133 -16.48 -0.56 -4.36
CA ARG A 133 -16.26 -0.67 -2.92
C ARG A 133 -15.84 -2.09 -2.55
N LEU A 134 -14.78 -2.21 -1.77
CA LEU A 134 -14.33 -3.48 -1.20
C LEU A 134 -15.00 -3.68 0.17
N PRO A 135 -15.82 -4.73 0.35
CA PRO A 135 -16.31 -5.09 1.67
C PRO A 135 -15.16 -5.54 2.59
N SER A 136 -15.46 -5.81 3.86
CA SER A 136 -14.47 -6.46 4.73
C SER A 136 -14.11 -7.83 4.16
N GLY A 137 -12.82 -8.16 4.09
CA GLY A 137 -12.36 -9.38 3.44
C GLY A 137 -10.85 -9.48 3.26
N VAL A 138 -10.41 -10.60 2.69
CA VAL A 138 -9.04 -10.84 2.27
C VAL A 138 -9.00 -10.82 0.75
N TYR A 139 -8.04 -10.09 0.19
CA TYR A 139 -7.92 -9.83 -1.24
C TYR A 139 -6.51 -10.15 -1.73
N GLY A 140 -6.45 -10.74 -2.93
CA GLY A 140 -5.22 -10.91 -3.69
C GLY A 140 -5.20 -9.94 -4.86
N LEU A 141 -4.11 -9.19 -5.01
CA LEU A 141 -3.91 -8.33 -6.18
C LEU A 141 -2.62 -8.71 -6.90
N SER A 142 -2.72 -8.93 -8.21
CA SER A 142 -1.60 -9.26 -9.08
C SER A 142 -1.63 -8.40 -10.34
N ASN A 143 -0.97 -8.87 -11.41
CA ASN A 143 -1.01 -8.24 -12.72
C ASN A 143 -2.24 -8.65 -13.59
N GLY A 144 -3.13 -9.52 -13.08
CA GLY A 144 -4.39 -9.91 -13.72
C GLY A 144 -5.61 -9.17 -13.16
N ALA A 145 -6.82 -9.63 -13.44
CA ALA A 145 -8.02 -9.06 -12.85
C ALA A 145 -8.08 -9.32 -11.32
N LEU A 146 -8.86 -8.54 -10.57
CA LEU A 146 -9.02 -8.75 -9.14
C LEU A 146 -9.62 -10.14 -8.89
N ASP A 147 -8.99 -10.92 -8.00
CA ASP A 147 -9.39 -12.28 -7.64
C ASP A 147 -9.42 -13.30 -8.79
N GLU A 148 -8.77 -13.00 -9.92
CA GLU A 148 -8.51 -14.00 -10.96
C GLU A 148 -7.64 -15.12 -10.37
N SER A 149 -8.10 -16.36 -10.47
CA SER A 149 -7.42 -17.55 -9.94
C SER A 149 -6.10 -17.78 -10.68
N TRP A 150 -5.04 -17.09 -10.27
CA TRP A 150 -3.71 -17.33 -10.80
C TRP A 150 -3.10 -18.57 -10.12
N PRO A 151 -2.30 -19.41 -10.81
CA PRO A 151 -1.64 -20.59 -10.21
C PRO A 151 -0.64 -20.29 -9.06
N LYS A 152 -0.59 -19.04 -8.60
CA LYS A 152 0.22 -18.57 -7.46
C LYS A 152 -0.64 -17.96 -6.35
N SER A 153 -1.93 -18.29 -6.28
CA SER A 153 -2.67 -18.34 -5.01
C SER A 153 -2.08 -19.45 -4.14
N VAL A 154 -0.82 -19.29 -3.75
CA VAL A 154 -0.14 -20.19 -2.83
C VAL A 154 -0.75 -19.91 -1.47
N SER A 155 -1.34 -20.96 -0.90
CA SER A 155 -1.83 -21.05 0.47
C SER A 155 -1.10 -20.07 1.41
N CYS A 156 -1.77 -19.00 1.84
CA CYS A 156 -1.34 -18.23 3.01
C CYS A 156 -1.75 -19.01 4.27
N ALA A 157 -1.17 -20.20 4.45
CA ALA A 157 -1.05 -20.81 5.75
C ALA A 157 0.06 -20.06 6.50
N PHE A 158 -0.31 -19.01 7.25
CA PHE A 158 0.61 -18.35 8.17
C PHE A 158 1.01 -19.35 9.27
N ALA A 159 2.21 -19.91 9.17
CA ALA A 159 2.87 -20.63 10.25
C ALA A 159 4.04 -19.77 10.79
N SER A 160 3.82 -19.21 11.99
CA SER A 160 4.82 -18.82 13.00
C SER A 160 5.79 -17.66 12.68
N PRO A 161 6.37 -17.00 13.72
CA PRO A 161 6.47 -15.54 13.80
C PRO A 161 7.69 -14.94 13.06
N ILE A 162 7.50 -13.72 12.54
CA ILE A 162 8.58 -12.88 12.01
C ILE A 162 8.88 -11.78 13.03
N GLU A 163 10.17 -11.61 13.34
CA GLU A 163 10.70 -10.61 14.28
C GLU A 163 10.19 -9.20 13.96
N THR A 164 9.60 -8.57 14.98
CA THR A 164 9.07 -7.20 14.93
C THR A 164 10.07 -6.26 15.59
N ALA A 165 10.75 -5.42 14.80
CA ALA A 165 11.51 -4.30 15.36
C ALA A 165 10.55 -3.18 15.78
N THR A 166 10.39 -3.00 17.10
CA THR A 166 9.57 -1.94 17.70
C THR A 166 10.48 -0.78 18.09
N ILE A 167 10.30 0.40 17.48
CA ILE A 167 10.92 1.62 17.99
C ILE A 167 9.89 2.30 18.90
N SER A 168 10.11 2.20 20.21
CA SER A 168 9.31 2.89 21.22
C SER A 168 9.98 4.19 21.65
N VAL A 169 9.34 5.33 21.39
CA VAL A 169 9.58 6.57 22.16
C VAL A 169 8.61 6.56 23.36
N PRO A 170 9.08 6.89 24.59
CA PRO A 170 8.23 6.91 25.77
C PRO A 170 7.51 8.29 25.89
N TRP A 171 6.35 8.28 26.55
CA TRP A 171 5.54 9.43 27.02
C TRP A 171 4.52 10.07 26.06
N PRO A 172 3.36 10.51 26.61
CA PRO A 172 2.13 9.74 26.53
C PRO A 172 1.25 10.25 25.38
N PHE A 173 0.46 9.33 24.80
CA PHE A 173 -0.37 9.53 23.59
C PHE A 173 0.40 9.49 22.27
N SER A 174 0.96 8.33 21.94
CA SER A 174 1.42 8.05 20.58
C SER A 174 0.41 7.14 19.87
N PHE A 175 -0.31 7.69 18.89
CA PHE A 175 -0.99 6.89 17.86
C PHE A 175 0.10 6.14 17.07
N ARG A 176 0.45 4.92 17.49
CA ARG A 176 1.50 4.15 16.83
C ARG A 176 0.99 3.55 15.51
N ARG A 177 1.38 4.18 14.40
CA ARG A 177 1.39 3.56 13.08
C ARG A 177 2.72 2.82 12.92
N ILE A 178 2.67 1.52 12.68
CA ILE A 178 3.88 0.71 12.48
C ILE A 178 3.96 0.42 10.99
N ALA A 179 4.94 1.01 10.32
CA ALA A 179 5.35 0.64 8.98
C ALA A 179 6.73 0.02 9.07
N SER A 180 6.89 -1.22 8.62
CA SER A 180 8.19 -1.88 8.55
C SER A 180 8.44 -2.30 7.11
N SER A 181 9.62 -1.96 6.60
CA SER A 181 10.11 -2.44 5.31
C SER A 181 11.25 -3.41 5.58
N THR A 182 11.06 -4.68 5.25
CA THR A 182 12.12 -5.68 5.32
C THR A 182 12.64 -5.90 3.91
N ALA A 183 13.91 -5.60 3.68
CA ALA A 183 14.59 -5.94 2.44
C ALA A 183 14.70 -7.48 2.36
N ILE A 184 14.00 -8.10 1.41
CA ILE A 184 14.11 -9.56 1.16
C ILE A 184 15.41 -9.84 0.39
N SER A 185 15.96 -8.84 -0.30
CA SER A 185 17.27 -8.85 -0.95
C SER A 185 17.81 -7.43 -1.06
N SER A 186 19.04 -7.26 -1.58
CA SER A 186 19.63 -5.93 -1.84
C SER A 186 18.80 -5.04 -2.77
N LYS A 187 17.71 -5.54 -3.40
CA LYS A 187 16.92 -4.85 -4.42
C LYS A 187 15.40 -5.09 -4.35
N GLY A 188 14.89 -5.88 -3.40
CA GLY A 188 13.46 -6.16 -3.21
C GLY A 188 13.02 -5.86 -1.77
N PHE A 189 11.89 -5.16 -1.61
CA PHE A 189 11.35 -4.76 -0.31
C PHE A 189 10.00 -5.44 -0.06
N MET A 190 9.82 -5.98 1.13
CA MET A 190 8.52 -6.31 1.69
C MET A 190 8.10 -5.17 2.60
N ASP A 191 7.08 -4.42 2.20
CA ASP A 191 6.51 -3.38 3.04
C ASP A 191 5.29 -3.95 3.77
N ILE A 192 5.38 -4.03 5.10
CA ILE A 192 4.28 -4.42 5.98
C ILE A 192 3.77 -3.16 6.68
N PHE A 193 2.52 -2.80 6.39
CA PHE A 193 1.84 -1.73 7.10
C PHE A 193 0.86 -2.32 8.11
N THR A 194 1.02 -1.89 9.34
CA THR A 194 0.09 -2.11 10.44
C THR A 194 -0.44 -0.77 10.90
N LEU A 195 -1.76 -0.62 10.87
CA LEU A 195 -2.44 0.42 11.65
C LEU A 195 -2.90 -0.23 12.96
N ALA A 196 -2.14 -0.02 14.05
CA ALA A 196 -2.54 -0.51 15.36
C ALA A 196 -3.62 0.42 15.93
N ARG A 197 -4.73 -0.16 16.39
CA ARG A 197 -5.71 0.55 17.21
C ARG A 197 -5.21 0.49 18.65
N SER A 198 -4.66 1.60 19.17
CA SER A 198 -4.38 1.70 20.61
C SER A 198 -5.69 1.93 21.35
N THR A 199 -6.30 0.88 21.89
CA THR A 199 -7.23 1.05 23.01
C THR A 199 -6.41 1.43 24.25
N PRO A 200 -6.69 2.55 24.93
CA PRO A 200 -6.17 2.74 26.27
C PRO A 200 -6.97 1.79 27.17
N VAL A 201 -6.35 0.71 27.65
CA VAL A 201 -6.88 0.00 28.81
C VAL A 201 -6.13 0.57 30.02
N PRO A 202 -6.77 1.42 30.85
CA PRO A 202 -6.16 1.82 32.10
C PRO A 202 -6.18 0.61 33.02
N SER A 203 -5.06 -0.07 33.17
CA SER A 203 -4.87 -1.06 34.23
C SER A 203 -3.83 -0.52 35.21
N GLY A 204 -4.27 -0.22 36.43
CA GLY A 204 -3.45 0.37 37.51
C GLY A 204 -2.40 -0.55 38.11
N PHE A 205 -1.86 -1.51 37.36
CA PHE A 205 -0.99 -2.58 37.87
C PHE A 205 0.28 -2.81 37.03
N THR A 206 0.99 -1.74 36.66
CA THR A 206 2.38 -1.90 36.21
C THR A 206 3.25 -0.77 36.74
N ARG A 207 3.73 -0.96 37.97
CA ARG A 207 4.99 -0.36 38.43
C ARG A 207 6.13 -1.12 37.74
N GLY A 208 7.07 -0.40 37.14
CA GLY A 208 8.30 -0.98 36.58
C GLY A 208 9.36 0.09 36.41
N LEU A 209 10.49 -0.10 37.09
CA LEU A 209 11.56 0.87 37.34
C LEU A 209 12.28 1.39 36.09
N THR A 210 12.78 2.61 36.22
CA THR A 210 13.74 3.28 35.34
C THR A 210 15.18 2.88 35.71
N LEU A 211 15.96 2.49 34.71
CA LEU A 211 17.41 2.72 34.62
C LEU A 211 17.70 3.23 33.21
#